data_AF-A0A970V4P6-F1
#
_entry.id   AF-A0A970V4P6-F1
#
_cell.length_a   1.000
_cell.length_b   1.000
_cell.length_c   1.000
_cell.angle_alpha   90.00
_cell.angle_beta   90.00
_cell.angle_gamma   90.00
#
_symmetry.space_group_name_H-M   'P 1'
#
loop_
_entity.id
_entity.type
_entity.pdbx_description
1 polymer ?
#
loop_
_entity_poly.entity_id
_entity_poly.type
_entity_poly.pdbx_seq_one_letter_code
_entity_poly.pdbx_strand_id
1 'polypeptide(L)'
;LDDPVGEELQAAGVSDWEEVKKWCTTAMRQREYRLLSKAPQGGGTGLDKSCPLAAAGRGPWNILRSIHQEPEVSMFITIFPDRQDQFDSEPRELNPDGMWTPLPAAYLDKLYKSQLFRQAYEPDGMRVEEFDAYLPAARTLTQFCESYQEFLAWLAE
;
A
#
# COMPACT_ATOMS: atom_id res chain seq x y z
N LEU A 1 -0.50 2.40 -5.87
CA LEU A 1 0.41 1.31 -6.28
C LEU A 1 -0.36 0.13 -6.87
N ASP A 2 -1.39 -0.37 -6.18
CA ASP A 2 -2.20 -1.53 -6.62
C ASP A 2 -2.63 -1.48 -8.10
N ASP A 3 -3.15 -0.35 -8.59
CA ASP A 3 -3.65 -0.25 -9.96
C ASP A 3 -2.53 -0.32 -11.02
N PRO A 4 -1.46 0.49 -10.96
CA PRO A 4 -0.29 0.34 -11.85
C PRO A 4 0.34 -1.06 -11.82
N VAL A 5 0.43 -1.68 -10.64
CA VAL A 5 0.92 -3.06 -10.52
C VAL A 5 -0.04 -4.02 -11.23
N GLY A 6 -1.35 -3.84 -11.07
CA GLY A 6 -2.38 -4.58 -11.80
C GLY A 6 -2.25 -4.49 -13.32
N GLU A 7 -1.96 -3.30 -13.85
CA GLU A 7 -1.70 -3.08 -15.28
C GLU A 7 -0.50 -3.92 -15.77
N GLU A 8 0.61 -3.94 -15.03
CA GLU A 8 1.79 -4.77 -15.37
C GLU A 8 1.49 -6.27 -15.25
N LEU A 9 0.73 -6.70 -14.25
CA LEU A 9 0.34 -8.10 -14.07
C LEU A 9 -0.57 -8.59 -15.20
N GLN A 10 -1.52 -7.74 -15.62
CA GLN A 10 -2.38 -8.01 -16.76
C GLN A 10 -1.54 -8.15 -18.04
N ALA A 11 -0.62 -7.23 -18.29
CA ALA A 11 0.29 -7.28 -19.43
C ALA A 11 1.21 -8.53 -19.40
N ALA A 12 1.59 -9.00 -18.21
CA ALA A 12 2.36 -10.23 -18.01
C ALA A 12 1.54 -11.52 -18.09
N GLY A 13 0.25 -11.45 -18.43
CA GLY A 13 -0.63 -12.61 -18.61
C GLY A 13 -1.00 -13.34 -17.31
N VAL A 14 -0.98 -12.65 -16.17
CA VAL A 14 -1.48 -13.22 -14.90
C VAL A 14 -3.00 -13.28 -14.95
N SER A 15 -3.57 -14.48 -14.95
CA SER A 15 -5.00 -14.69 -15.18
C SER A 15 -5.91 -14.10 -14.10
N ASP A 16 -5.47 -14.11 -12.84
CA ASP A 16 -6.17 -13.58 -11.68
C ASP A 16 -5.63 -12.22 -11.20
N TRP A 17 -5.08 -11.41 -12.12
CA TRP A 17 -4.42 -10.14 -11.80
C TRP A 17 -5.30 -9.17 -10.98
N GLU A 18 -6.61 -9.15 -11.20
CA GLU A 18 -7.54 -8.28 -10.47
C GLU A 18 -7.60 -8.60 -8.97
N GLU A 19 -7.48 -9.87 -8.61
CA GLU A 19 -7.42 -10.29 -7.22
C GLU A 19 -6.00 -10.13 -6.68
N VAL A 20 -4.99 -10.55 -7.44
CA VAL A 20 -3.58 -10.44 -7.05
C VAL A 20 -3.20 -8.99 -6.73
N LYS A 21 -3.64 -8.02 -7.54
CA LYS A 21 -3.29 -6.60 -7.30
C LYS A 21 -3.77 -6.08 -5.95
N LYS A 22 -4.87 -6.60 -5.40
CA LYS A 22 -5.39 -6.19 -4.07
C LYS A 22 -4.45 -6.62 -2.93
N TRP A 23 -3.54 -7.56 -3.18
CA TRP A 23 -2.54 -8.02 -2.21
C TRP A 23 -1.22 -7.25 -2.30
N CYS A 24 -1.03 -6.39 -3.29
CA CYS A 24 0.18 -5.58 -3.47
C CYS A 24 0.47 -4.73 -2.23
N THR A 25 -0.46 -3.84 -1.86
CA THR A 25 -0.30 -3.00 -0.65
C THR A 25 -0.25 -3.83 0.64
N THR A 26 -0.91 -4.98 0.71
CA THR A 26 -0.82 -5.88 1.88
C THR A 26 0.59 -6.42 2.06
N ALA A 27 1.21 -6.93 0.98
CA ALA A 27 2.57 -7.44 1.01
C ALA A 27 3.56 -6.34 1.43
N MET A 28 3.41 -5.15 0.82
CA MET A 28 4.20 -3.97 1.16
C MET A 28 4.12 -3.64 2.65
N ARG A 29 2.90 -3.52 3.20
CA ARG A 29 2.69 -3.15 4.61
C ARG A 29 3.20 -4.21 5.56
N GLN A 30 3.01 -5.50 5.26
CA GLN A 30 3.58 -6.57 6.08
C GLN A 30 5.10 -6.45 6.20
N ARG A 31 5.78 -6.14 5.09
CA ARG A 31 7.24 -5.96 5.10
C ARG A 31 7.64 -4.65 5.77
N GLU A 32 7.02 -3.54 5.39
CA GLU A 32 7.26 -2.20 5.94
C GLU A 32 7.14 -2.19 7.46
N TYR A 33 6.01 -2.65 8.01
CA TYR A 33 5.77 -2.62 9.45
C TYR A 33 6.69 -3.60 10.21
N ARG A 34 7.04 -4.74 9.61
CA ARG A 34 8.10 -5.60 10.18
C ARG A 34 9.44 -4.88 10.22
N LEU A 35 9.84 -4.22 9.14
CA LEU A 35 11.12 -3.56 9.05
C LEU A 35 11.21 -2.31 9.92
N LEU A 36 10.15 -1.51 10.01
CA LEU A 36 10.17 -0.23 10.72
C LEU A 36 9.79 -0.36 12.19
N SER A 37 8.73 -1.10 12.52
CA SER A 37 8.17 -1.10 13.88
C SER A 37 8.79 -2.14 14.79
N LYS A 38 9.14 -3.32 14.29
CA LYS A 38 9.71 -4.39 15.13
C LYS A 38 11.07 -3.99 15.67
N ALA A 39 11.35 -4.40 16.90
CA ALA A 39 12.67 -4.22 17.48
C ALA A 39 13.74 -4.99 16.68
N PRO A 40 15.04 -4.64 16.78
CA PRO A 40 16.11 -5.34 16.08
C PRO A 40 16.14 -6.86 16.30
N GLN A 41 15.74 -7.32 17.48
CA GLN A 41 15.68 -8.77 17.80
C GLN A 41 14.52 -9.47 17.06
N GLY A 42 13.49 -8.71 16.69
CA GLY A 42 12.34 -9.15 15.89
C GLY A 42 12.50 -8.89 14.38
N GLY A 43 13.68 -8.45 13.93
CA GLY A 43 13.99 -8.25 12.51
C GLY A 43 13.61 -6.88 11.92
N GLY A 44 13.32 -5.89 12.77
CA GLY A 44 13.09 -4.50 12.35
C GLY A 44 14.15 -3.52 12.85
N THR A 45 13.86 -2.22 12.77
CA THR A 45 14.75 -1.14 13.21
C THR A 45 14.40 -0.61 14.61
N GLY A 46 13.20 -0.90 15.12
CA GLY A 46 12.68 -0.37 16.38
C GLY A 46 12.40 1.13 16.33
N LEU A 47 11.94 1.64 15.18
CA LEU A 47 11.66 3.06 14.96
C LEU A 47 10.58 3.56 15.94
N ASP A 48 10.93 4.53 16.77
CA ASP A 48 10.06 5.06 17.86
C ASP A 48 9.71 6.55 17.72
N LYS A 49 10.41 7.29 16.85
CA LYS A 49 10.18 8.73 16.62
C LYS A 49 9.19 9.03 15.50
N SER A 50 8.82 8.03 14.70
CA SER A 50 7.81 8.13 13.66
C SER A 50 7.08 6.81 13.50
N CYS A 51 5.88 6.88 12.95
CA CYS A 51 5.01 5.74 12.76
C CYS A 51 4.57 5.66 11.29
N PRO A 52 4.46 4.45 10.71
CA PRO A 52 3.88 4.30 9.39
C PRO A 52 2.41 4.74 9.37
N LEU A 53 2.06 5.57 8.40
CA LEU A 53 0.69 6.02 8.13
C LEU A 53 0.24 5.48 6.79
N ALA A 54 -0.69 4.52 6.79
CA ALA A 54 -1.24 4.05 5.54
C ALA A 54 -2.30 5.02 5.01
N ALA A 55 -2.17 5.39 3.74
CA ALA A 55 -3.05 6.34 3.09
C ALA A 55 -3.52 5.83 1.73
N ALA A 56 -4.55 6.49 1.20
CA ALA A 56 -5.11 6.21 -0.12
C ALA A 56 -5.55 4.74 -0.32
N GLY A 57 -6.23 4.15 0.68
CA GLY A 57 -6.85 2.83 0.53
C GLY A 57 -7.89 2.80 -0.59
N ARG A 58 -7.98 1.68 -1.32
CA ARG A 58 -8.87 1.47 -2.47
C ARG A 58 -10.17 0.75 -2.12
N GLY A 59 -10.23 0.10 -0.98
CA GLY A 59 -11.45 -0.54 -0.50
C GLY A 59 -11.30 -1.25 0.84
N PRO A 60 -12.31 -2.03 1.24
CA PRO A 60 -12.38 -2.66 2.56
C PRO A 60 -11.16 -3.52 2.92
N TRP A 61 -10.52 -4.15 1.93
CA TRP A 61 -9.32 -4.98 2.17
C TRP A 61 -8.15 -4.19 2.73
N ASN A 62 -7.99 -2.91 2.37
CA ASN A 62 -6.94 -2.07 2.93
C ASN A 62 -7.18 -1.79 4.41
N ILE A 63 -8.44 -1.76 4.86
CA ILE A 63 -8.80 -1.60 6.28
C ILE A 63 -8.61 -2.93 7.01
N LEU A 64 -9.27 -4.01 6.57
CA LEU A 64 -9.23 -5.32 7.22
C LEU A 64 -7.79 -5.85 7.36
N ARG A 65 -6.96 -5.70 6.32
CA ARG A 65 -5.57 -6.18 6.32
C ARG A 65 -4.59 -5.18 6.96
N SER A 66 -5.10 -4.19 7.69
CA SER A 66 -4.31 -3.35 8.60
C SER A 66 -4.47 -3.74 10.06
N ILE A 67 -5.51 -4.51 10.39
CA ILE A 67 -5.85 -4.82 11.78
C ILE A 67 -4.79 -5.77 12.34
N HIS A 68 -4.20 -5.43 13.47
CA HIS A 68 -3.34 -6.31 14.26
C HIS A 68 -3.50 -6.00 15.75
N GLN A 69 -3.03 -6.90 16.61
CA GLN A 69 -3.04 -6.76 18.07
C GLN A 69 -1.65 -6.60 18.71
N GLU A 70 -0.59 -6.58 17.90
CA GLU A 70 0.78 -6.46 18.40
C GLU A 70 1.07 -5.10 19.06
N PRO A 71 1.49 -5.04 20.34
CA PRO A 71 1.66 -3.78 21.08
C PRO A 71 2.77 -2.86 20.56
N GLU A 72 3.79 -3.44 19.94
CA GLU A 72 4.97 -2.71 19.42
C GLU A 72 4.75 -2.12 18.02
N VAL A 73 3.63 -2.44 17.38
CA VAL A 73 3.30 -1.99 16.04
C VAL A 73 2.23 -0.91 16.16
N SER A 74 2.53 0.32 15.72
CA SER A 74 1.54 1.41 15.74
C SER A 74 0.78 1.44 14.42
N MET A 75 -0.55 1.38 14.46
CA MET A 75 -1.40 1.44 13.27
C MET A 75 -2.11 2.77 13.18
N PHE A 76 -1.75 3.54 12.16
CA PHE A 76 -2.50 4.69 11.70
C PHE A 76 -2.93 4.46 10.25
N ILE A 77 -4.19 4.79 9.95
CA ILE A 77 -4.75 4.71 8.61
C ILE A 77 -5.60 5.94 8.32
N THR A 78 -5.45 6.49 7.12
CA THR A 78 -6.37 7.49 6.56
C THR A 78 -7.23 6.84 5.49
N ILE A 79 -8.53 7.08 5.55
CA ILE A 79 -9.53 6.48 4.67
C ILE A 79 -10.40 7.59 4.11
N PHE A 80 -10.70 7.51 2.81
CA PHE A 80 -11.64 8.42 2.18
C PHE A 80 -13.08 8.11 2.64
N PRO A 81 -13.95 9.11 2.81
CA PRO A 81 -15.32 8.91 3.29
C PRO A 81 -16.09 7.85 2.50
N ASP A 82 -15.99 7.85 1.16
CA ASP A 82 -16.67 6.87 0.30
C ASP A 82 -16.20 5.42 0.56
N ARG A 83 -14.92 5.23 0.89
CA ARG A 83 -14.35 3.92 1.25
C ARG A 83 -14.73 3.50 2.67
N GLN A 84 -14.89 4.45 3.57
CA GLN A 84 -15.45 4.18 4.90
C GLN A 84 -16.91 3.74 4.77
N ASP A 85 -17.73 4.48 4.02
CA ASP A 85 -19.14 4.13 3.78
C ASP A 85 -19.27 2.73 3.16
N GLN A 86 -18.39 2.39 2.21
CA GLN A 86 -18.31 1.04 1.63
C GLN A 86 -17.91 -0.03 2.65
N PHE A 87 -17.04 0.29 3.60
CA PHE A 87 -16.65 -0.64 4.65
C PHE A 87 -17.81 -0.89 5.63
N ASP A 88 -18.49 0.20 6.04
CA ASP A 88 -19.55 0.23 7.04
C ASP A 88 -20.91 -0.26 6.49
N SER A 89 -21.06 -0.41 5.17
CA SER A 89 -22.34 -0.80 4.54
C SER A 89 -22.82 -2.21 4.90
N GLU A 90 -21.97 -3.06 5.45
CA GLU A 90 -22.31 -4.43 5.85
C GLU A 90 -21.55 -4.84 7.11
N PRO A 91 -22.14 -5.67 8.00
CA PRO A 91 -21.41 -6.24 9.13
C PRO A 91 -20.22 -7.09 8.66
N ARG A 92 -19.09 -7.00 9.37
CA ARG A 92 -17.86 -7.75 9.04
C ARG A 92 -17.29 -8.42 10.28
N GLU A 93 -16.75 -9.62 10.08
CA GLU A 93 -15.90 -10.26 11.08
C GLU A 93 -14.50 -9.62 11.02
N LEU A 94 -14.01 -9.16 12.16
CA LEU A 94 -12.69 -8.54 12.26
C LEU A 94 -11.67 -9.59 12.70
N ASN A 95 -10.66 -9.82 11.86
CA ASN A 95 -9.52 -10.65 12.21
C ASN A 95 -8.50 -9.78 13.00
N PRO A 96 -8.25 -10.06 14.30
CA PRO A 96 -7.27 -9.32 15.10
C PRO A 96 -5.83 -9.50 14.61
N ASP A 97 -5.57 -10.42 13.68
CA ASP A 97 -4.27 -10.64 13.03
C ASP A 97 -4.35 -10.43 11.49
N GLY A 98 -5.28 -9.58 11.04
CA GLY A 98 -5.53 -9.30 9.63
C GLY A 98 -4.30 -8.84 8.84
N MET A 99 -3.46 -7.98 9.43
CA MET A 99 -2.20 -7.53 8.83
C MET A 99 -1.24 -8.68 8.61
N TRP A 100 -1.19 -9.66 9.51
CA TRP A 100 -0.21 -10.74 9.48
C TRP A 100 -0.68 -12.00 8.78
N THR A 101 -1.91 -11.99 8.28
CA THR A 101 -2.45 -13.07 7.45
C THR A 101 -1.54 -13.29 6.24
N PRO A 102 -0.96 -14.49 6.06
CA PRO A 102 -0.09 -14.76 4.92
C PRO A 102 -0.79 -14.46 3.60
N LEU A 103 -0.01 -13.96 2.63
CA LEU A 103 -0.52 -13.88 1.27
C LEU A 103 -0.95 -15.28 0.79
N PRO A 104 -1.98 -15.38 -0.07
CA PRO A 104 -2.33 -16.64 -0.70
C PRO A 104 -1.12 -17.25 -1.42
N ALA A 105 -1.08 -18.58 -1.51
CA ALA A 105 0.02 -19.29 -2.13
C ALA A 105 0.29 -18.75 -3.56
N ALA A 106 1.58 -18.57 -3.88
CA ALA A 106 2.07 -18.01 -5.14
C ALA A 106 1.69 -16.55 -5.44
N TYR A 107 0.92 -15.84 -4.58
CA TYR A 107 0.56 -14.45 -4.87
C TYR A 107 1.77 -13.52 -4.81
N LEU A 108 2.71 -13.79 -3.90
CA LEU A 108 3.97 -13.06 -3.88
C LEU A 108 4.72 -13.25 -5.20
N ASP A 109 4.91 -14.50 -5.66
CA ASP A 109 5.57 -14.80 -6.94
C ASP A 109 4.89 -14.12 -8.14
N LYS A 110 3.55 -14.04 -8.12
CA LYS A 110 2.78 -13.31 -9.14
C LYS A 110 3.06 -11.82 -9.07
N LEU A 111 3.01 -11.20 -7.88
CA LEU A 111 3.35 -9.79 -7.67
C LEU A 111 4.77 -9.48 -8.15
N TYR A 112 5.73 -10.37 -7.93
CA TYR A 112 7.11 -10.24 -8.41
C TYR A 112 7.24 -10.19 -9.93
N LYS A 113 6.20 -10.48 -10.72
CA LYS A 113 6.22 -10.24 -12.18
C LYS A 113 6.18 -8.75 -12.52
N SER A 114 5.59 -7.91 -11.65
CA SER A 114 5.56 -6.46 -11.80
C SER A 114 6.91 -5.83 -11.43
N GLN A 115 7.43 -4.99 -12.33
CA GLN A 115 8.62 -4.18 -12.04
C GLN A 115 8.31 -3.17 -10.94
N LEU A 116 7.16 -2.50 -11.02
CA LEU A 116 6.76 -1.51 -10.02
C LEU A 116 6.67 -2.11 -8.62
N PHE A 117 6.17 -3.34 -8.51
CA PHE A 117 6.14 -4.05 -7.24
C PHE A 117 7.56 -4.34 -6.72
N ARG A 118 8.46 -4.89 -7.55
CA ARG A 118 9.85 -5.18 -7.13
C ARG A 118 10.57 -3.91 -6.66
N GLN A 119 10.40 -2.81 -7.38
CA GLN A 119 10.99 -1.51 -7.03
C GLN A 119 10.51 -0.97 -5.69
N ALA A 120 9.24 -1.17 -5.34
CA ALA A 120 8.71 -0.75 -4.05
C ALA A 120 9.02 -1.74 -2.92
N TYR A 121 8.96 -3.05 -3.20
CA TYR A 121 8.99 -4.10 -2.19
C TYR A 121 10.39 -4.40 -1.66
N GLU A 122 11.42 -4.30 -2.50
CA GLU A 122 12.80 -4.51 -2.07
C GLU A 122 13.44 -3.21 -1.56
N PRO A 123 14.16 -3.24 -0.42
CA PRO A 123 14.88 -2.09 0.12
C PRO A 123 15.85 -1.44 -0.87
N ASP A 124 16.41 -2.23 -1.78
CA ASP A 124 17.34 -1.84 -2.85
C ASP A 124 16.73 -2.05 -4.25
N GLY A 125 15.40 -2.22 -4.33
CA GLY A 125 14.69 -2.44 -5.59
C GLY A 125 14.73 -1.24 -6.55
N MET A 126 15.13 -0.08 -6.05
CA MET A 126 15.20 1.17 -6.79
C MET A 126 16.30 2.06 -6.22
N ARG A 127 17.10 2.67 -7.10
CA ARG A 127 18.11 3.66 -6.71
C ARG A 127 17.46 5.03 -6.50
N VAL A 128 18.13 5.90 -5.75
CA VAL A 128 17.61 7.25 -5.44
C VAL A 128 17.33 8.04 -6.72
N GLU A 129 18.19 7.93 -7.72
CA GLU A 129 18.06 8.67 -8.99
C GLU A 129 16.89 8.18 -9.86
N GLU A 130 16.35 7.01 -9.55
CA GLU A 130 15.21 6.41 -10.27
C GLU A 130 13.86 6.81 -9.65
N PHE A 131 13.87 7.39 -8.45
CA PHE A 131 12.65 7.69 -7.68
C PHE A 131 11.72 8.69 -8.39
N ASP A 132 12.27 9.77 -8.95
CA ASP A 132 11.47 10.81 -9.61
C ASP A 132 10.78 10.28 -10.89
N ALA A 133 11.34 9.25 -11.51
CA ALA A 133 10.77 8.57 -12.67
C ALA A 133 9.87 7.38 -12.28
N TYR A 134 9.82 7.00 -11.00
CA TYR A 134 8.99 5.90 -10.53
C TYR A 134 7.51 6.24 -10.72
N LEU A 135 6.82 5.45 -11.55
CA LEU A 135 5.48 5.80 -12.05
C LEU A 135 4.49 6.19 -10.93
N PRO A 136 4.38 5.46 -9.81
CA PRO A 136 3.52 5.88 -8.69
C PRO A 136 3.90 7.23 -8.08
N ALA A 137 5.20 7.54 -7.95
CA ALA A 137 5.66 8.82 -7.42
C ALA A 137 5.37 9.95 -8.42
N ALA A 138 5.76 9.78 -9.69
CA ALA A 138 5.53 10.74 -10.75
C ALA A 138 4.04 11.07 -10.93
N ARG A 139 3.16 10.06 -10.93
CA ARG A 139 1.69 10.26 -11.01
C ARG A 139 1.17 11.04 -9.80
N THR A 140 1.60 10.70 -8.59
CA THR A 140 1.15 11.36 -7.36
C THR A 140 1.57 12.83 -7.33
N LEU A 141 2.83 13.13 -7.67
CA LEU A 141 3.34 14.51 -7.73
C LEU A 141 2.63 15.34 -8.80
N THR A 142 2.40 14.75 -9.98
CA THR A 142 1.65 15.39 -11.07
C THR A 142 0.23 15.74 -10.60
N GLN A 143 -0.46 14.79 -9.96
CA GLN A 143 -1.82 15.01 -9.45
C GLN A 143 -1.88 16.14 -8.42
N PHE A 144 -0.91 16.23 -7.50
CA PHE A 144 -0.87 17.34 -6.55
C PHE A 144 -0.65 18.70 -7.22
N CYS A 145 0.23 18.76 -8.23
CA CYS A 145 0.43 19.96 -9.02
C CYS A 145 -0.84 20.37 -9.77
N GLU A 146 -1.52 19.43 -10.42
CA GLU A 146 -2.77 19.66 -11.15
C GLU A 146 -3.87 20.18 -10.21
N SER A 147 -4.10 19.53 -9.07
CA SER A 147 -5.09 19.98 -8.08
C SER A 147 -4.77 21.38 -7.52
N TYR A 148 -3.49 21.72 -7.38
CA TYR A 148 -3.10 23.08 -6.98
C TYR A 148 -3.39 24.12 -8.07
N GLN A 149 -3.13 23.80 -9.34
CA GLN A 149 -3.46 24.69 -10.46
C GLN A 149 -4.97 24.88 -10.61
N GLU A 150 -5.76 23.82 -10.45
CA GLU A 150 -7.23 23.89 -10.41
C GLU A 150 -7.71 24.81 -9.29
N PHE A 151 -7.12 24.70 -8.09
CA PHE A 151 -7.44 25.59 -6.97
C PHE A 151 -7.12 27.06 -7.26
N LEU A 152 -5.97 27.34 -7.90
CA LEU A 152 -5.61 28.70 -8.30
C LEU A 152 -6.54 29.26 -9.36
N ALA A 153 -6.95 28.44 -10.34
CA ALA A 153 -7.93 28.83 -11.35
C ALA A 153 -9.27 29.19 -10.72
N TRP A 154 -9.75 28.37 -9.76
CA TRP A 154 -10.97 28.64 -9.01
C TRP A 154 -10.92 29.95 -8.22
N LEU A 155 -9.77 30.28 -7.60
CA LEU A 155 -9.60 31.55 -6.87
C LEU A 155 -9.59 32.79 -7.78
N ALA A 156 -9.33 32.62 -9.07
CA ALA A 156 -9.25 33.71 -10.04
C ALA A 156 -10.59 34.02 -10.74
N GLU A 157 -11.63 33.22 -10.50
CA GLU A 157 -13.02 33.43 -10.92
C GLU A 157 -13.79 34.34 -9.93
#